data_AF-A0A506PED0-F1
#
_entry.id   AF-A0A506PED0-F1
#
_cell.length_a   1.000
_cell.length_b   1.000
_cell.length_c   1.000
_cell.angle_alpha   90.00
_cell.angle_beta   90.00
_cell.angle_gamma   90.00
#
_symmetry.space_group_name_H-M   'P 1'
#
loop_
_entity.id
_entity.type
_entity.pdbx_description
1 polymer ?
#
loop_
_entity_poly.entity_id
_entity_poly.type
_entity_poly.pdbx_seq_one_letter_code
_entity_poly.pdbx_strand_id
1 'polypeptide(L)'
;MYRKITLKSALKSLLEIPKQVQGRFGNNEKYKSIVDFIICFKYDEDDYHIPTITELEKLTGLKRNLLNKYLIEMYNSIVDDELNFDYKINKTEIYFLVRHDKTFSSFRCHNLSFIPKVGDNFTIPYLRAKFRFDMFYVYDVHHNFIDDVHAIYISLKQGLYNSFWHQRLDEAQFKNEISIMDLINLSEADIKEKLGYRRY
;
A
#
# COMPACT_ATOMS: atom_id res chain seq x y z
N MET A 1 10.33 -23.69 1.61
CA MET A 1 10.32 -23.94 0.15
C MET A 1 10.54 -22.60 -0.54
N TYR A 2 11.73 -22.33 -1.09
CA TYR A 2 11.98 -21.07 -1.80
C TYR A 2 11.19 -21.08 -3.11
N ARG A 3 10.22 -20.17 -3.25
CA ARG A 3 9.48 -19.98 -4.50
C ARG A 3 10.43 -19.33 -5.51
N LYS A 4 10.64 -19.98 -6.65
CA LYS A 4 11.45 -19.40 -7.73
C LYS A 4 10.80 -18.11 -8.22
N ILE A 5 11.54 -17.00 -8.20
CA ILE A 5 11.08 -15.70 -8.70
C ILE A 5 10.69 -15.85 -10.17
N THR A 6 9.51 -15.34 -10.51
CA THR A 6 9.02 -15.35 -11.89
C THR A 6 9.40 -14.04 -12.57
N LEU A 7 9.52 -14.07 -13.89
CA LEU A 7 9.74 -12.85 -14.67
C LEU A 7 8.68 -11.78 -14.40
N LYS A 8 7.41 -12.19 -14.36
CA LYS A 8 6.27 -11.29 -14.14
C LYS A 8 6.35 -10.63 -12.76
N SER A 9 6.72 -11.38 -11.73
CA SER A 9 6.87 -10.81 -10.38
C SER A 9 8.06 -9.85 -10.31
N ALA A 10 9.21 -10.20 -10.88
CA ALA A 10 10.38 -9.33 -10.92
C ALA A 10 10.06 -8.01 -11.65
N LEU A 11 9.44 -8.10 -12.82
CA LEU A 11 9.01 -6.93 -13.58
C LEU A 11 8.05 -6.06 -12.78
N LYS A 12 7.00 -6.65 -12.19
CA LYS A 12 6.05 -5.90 -11.37
C LYS A 12 6.77 -5.15 -10.26
N SER A 13 7.63 -5.82 -9.50
CA SER A 13 8.38 -5.17 -8.42
C SER A 13 9.26 -4.02 -8.92
N LEU A 14 9.93 -4.16 -10.06
CA LEU A 14 10.77 -3.10 -10.64
C LEU A 14 9.94 -1.91 -11.14
N LEU A 15 8.73 -2.14 -11.65
CA LEU A 15 7.79 -1.09 -12.08
C LEU A 15 7.25 -0.24 -10.92
N GLU A 16 7.25 -0.76 -9.68
CA GLU A 16 6.87 0.01 -8.49
C GLU A 16 7.97 0.98 -8.03
N ILE A 17 9.21 0.85 -8.55
CA ILE A 17 10.38 1.63 -8.11
C ILE A 17 11.24 2.23 -9.24
N PRO A 18 10.64 2.91 -10.23
CA PRO A 18 11.32 3.36 -11.44
C PRO A 18 12.53 4.26 -11.19
N LYS A 19 12.49 5.19 -10.22
CA LYS A 19 13.63 6.08 -9.93
C LYS A 19 14.76 5.34 -9.23
N GLN A 20 14.46 4.36 -8.37
CA GLN A 20 15.48 3.51 -7.75
C GLN A 20 16.19 2.67 -8.83
N VAL A 21 15.42 2.11 -9.76
CA VAL A 21 15.94 1.35 -10.91
C VAL A 21 16.82 2.24 -11.78
N GLN A 22 16.37 3.45 -12.10
CA GLN A 22 17.15 4.43 -12.85
C GLN A 22 18.46 4.77 -12.13
N GLY A 23 18.40 5.07 -10.83
CA GLY A 23 19.56 5.44 -10.04
C GLY A 23 20.62 4.34 -9.97
N ARG A 24 20.21 3.07 -9.98
CA ARG A 24 21.11 1.91 -9.88
C ARG A 24 21.65 1.44 -11.24
N PHE A 25 20.81 1.39 -12.27
CA PHE A 25 21.16 0.77 -13.55
C PHE A 25 21.22 1.73 -14.73
N GLY A 26 20.84 3.00 -14.57
CA GLY A 26 20.74 3.95 -15.68
C GLY A 26 22.05 4.21 -16.44
N ASN A 27 23.20 4.02 -15.78
CA ASN A 27 24.53 4.17 -16.40
C ASN A 27 25.05 2.85 -17.03
N ASN A 28 24.29 1.76 -16.94
CA ASN A 28 24.72 0.46 -17.42
C ASN A 28 24.03 0.15 -18.75
N GLU A 29 24.78 0.27 -19.86
CA GLU A 29 24.30 0.01 -21.22
C GLU A 29 23.64 -1.38 -21.40
N LYS A 30 24.03 -2.37 -20.58
CA LYS A 30 23.41 -3.71 -20.57
C LYS A 30 21.90 -3.66 -20.27
N TYR A 31 21.47 -2.76 -19.40
CA TYR A 31 20.09 -2.67 -18.90
C TYR A 31 19.29 -1.51 -19.49
N LYS A 32 19.93 -0.67 -20.31
CA LYS A 32 19.37 0.60 -20.78
C LYS A 32 17.97 0.50 -21.35
N SER A 33 17.72 -0.43 -22.28
CA SER A 33 16.40 -0.59 -22.89
C SER A 33 15.31 -1.02 -21.91
N ILE A 34 15.67 -1.75 -20.83
CA ILE A 34 14.75 -2.15 -19.77
C ILE A 34 14.49 -0.96 -18.83
N VAL A 35 15.53 -0.21 -18.48
CA VAL A 35 15.43 0.98 -17.63
C VAL A 35 14.57 2.05 -18.31
N ASP A 36 14.83 2.33 -19.59
CA ASP A 36 14.05 3.29 -20.38
C ASP A 36 12.57 2.89 -20.43
N PHE A 37 12.29 1.59 -20.62
CA PHE A 37 10.94 1.06 -20.55
C PHE A 37 10.30 1.30 -19.18
N ILE A 38 10.98 0.93 -18.08
CA ILE A 38 10.43 1.06 -16.72
C ILE A 38 10.12 2.52 -16.38
N ILE A 39 10.99 3.47 -16.77
CA ILE A 39 10.78 4.90 -16.50
C ILE A 39 9.62 5.47 -17.32
N CYS A 40 9.48 5.03 -18.58
CA CYS A 40 8.41 5.51 -19.46
C CYS A 40 7.07 4.83 -19.21
N PHE A 41 7.07 3.67 -18.55
CA PHE A 41 5.87 2.89 -18.30
C PHE A 41 4.93 3.65 -17.37
N LYS A 42 3.68 3.83 -17.81
CA LYS A 42 2.60 4.41 -17.02
C LYS A 42 1.46 3.42 -16.99
N TYR A 43 0.90 3.20 -15.81
CA TYR A 43 -0.39 2.51 -15.70
C TYR A 43 -1.47 3.43 -16.27
N ASP A 44 -2.31 2.89 -17.15
CA ASP A 44 -3.58 3.55 -17.47
C ASP A 44 -4.50 3.39 -16.26
N GLU A 45 -5.16 4.46 -15.84
CA GLU A 45 -6.00 4.48 -14.62
C GLU A 45 -7.16 3.45 -14.70
N ASP A 46 -7.55 3.07 -15.91
CA ASP A 46 -8.64 2.12 -16.19
C ASP A 46 -8.16 0.69 -16.52
N ASP A 47 -6.86 0.48 -16.77
CA ASP A 47 -6.31 -0.85 -17.12
C ASP A 47 -4.94 -1.10 -16.49
N TYR A 48 -4.93 -1.97 -15.47
CA TYR A 48 -3.72 -2.47 -14.82
C TYR A 48 -3.03 -3.54 -15.68
N HIS A 49 -2.80 -3.24 -16.96
CA HIS A 49 -2.16 -4.15 -17.89
C HIS A 49 -0.65 -4.19 -17.66
N ILE A 50 -0.16 -5.31 -17.16
CA ILE A 50 1.29 -5.57 -17.08
C ILE A 50 1.72 -6.19 -18.42
N PRO A 51 2.69 -5.58 -19.13
CA PRO A 51 3.10 -6.06 -20.44
C PRO A 51 3.49 -7.53 -20.43
N THR A 52 3.02 -8.23 -21.47
CA THR A 52 3.41 -9.61 -21.72
C THR A 52 4.87 -9.68 -22.16
N ILE A 53 5.47 -10.87 -22.09
CA ILE A 53 6.84 -11.08 -22.56
C ILE A 53 7.00 -10.64 -24.02
N THR A 54 6.03 -10.99 -24.87
CA THR A 54 6.04 -10.64 -26.29
C THR A 54 5.98 -9.14 -26.52
N GLU A 55 5.24 -8.41 -25.68
CA GLU A 55 5.18 -6.94 -25.73
C GLU A 55 6.52 -6.33 -25.28
N LEU A 56 7.11 -6.87 -24.22
CA LEU A 56 8.42 -6.43 -23.74
C LEU A 56 9.52 -6.66 -24.77
N GLU A 57 9.50 -7.78 -25.50
CA GLU A 57 10.45 -8.02 -26.60
C GLU A 57 10.34 -6.93 -27.68
N LYS A 58 9.11 -6.52 -28.02
CA LYS A 58 8.88 -5.45 -29.01
C LYS A 58 9.31 -4.08 -28.49
N LEU A 59 9.01 -3.77 -27.22
CA LEU A 59 9.30 -2.47 -26.61
C LEU A 59 10.79 -2.29 -26.32
N THR A 60 11.47 -3.34 -25.88
CA THR A 60 12.89 -3.28 -25.48
C THR A 60 13.85 -3.72 -26.58
N GLY A 61 13.36 -4.38 -27.64
CA GLY A 61 14.17 -5.00 -28.69
C GLY A 61 14.96 -6.24 -28.23
N LEU A 62 14.79 -6.69 -26.98
CA LEU A 62 15.53 -7.81 -26.42
C LEU A 62 14.82 -9.13 -26.69
N LYS A 63 15.59 -10.18 -26.97
CA LYS A 63 15.07 -11.55 -27.00
C LYS A 63 14.70 -12.02 -25.59
N ARG A 64 13.66 -12.84 -25.48
CA ARG A 64 13.11 -13.41 -24.24
C ARG A 64 14.14 -13.97 -23.28
N ASN A 65 15.16 -14.68 -23.77
CA ASN A 65 16.20 -15.26 -22.92
C ASN A 65 17.03 -14.18 -22.20
N LEU A 66 17.36 -13.09 -22.90
CA LEU A 66 18.10 -11.96 -22.33
C LEU A 66 17.19 -11.16 -21.40
N LEU A 67 15.95 -10.90 -21.80
CA LEU A 67 14.97 -10.20 -20.96
C LEU A 67 14.75 -10.91 -19.62
N ASN A 68 14.57 -12.24 -19.65
CA ASN A 68 14.48 -13.08 -18.45
C ASN A 68 15.71 -12.95 -17.56
N LYS A 69 16.90 -13.10 -18.15
CA LYS A 69 18.16 -13.02 -17.42
C LYS A 69 18.32 -11.66 -16.76
N TYR A 70 18.14 -10.58 -17.50
CA TYR A 70 18.39 -9.22 -17.04
C TYR A 70 17.39 -8.75 -16.00
N LEU A 71 16.09 -9.02 -16.17
CA LEU A 71 15.08 -8.64 -15.17
C LEU A 71 15.29 -9.38 -13.84
N ILE A 72 15.62 -10.67 -13.88
CA ILE A 72 15.91 -11.44 -12.66
C ILE A 72 17.20 -10.94 -12.01
N GLU A 73 18.24 -10.69 -12.80
CA GLU A 73 19.52 -10.17 -12.30
C GLU A 73 19.37 -8.78 -11.66
N MET A 74 18.63 -7.87 -12.31
CA MET A 74 18.29 -6.56 -11.76
C MET A 74 17.53 -6.69 -10.44
N TYR A 75 16.46 -7.49 -10.41
CA TYR A 75 15.65 -7.73 -9.21
C TYR A 75 16.49 -8.30 -8.06
N ASN A 76 17.25 -9.36 -8.29
CA ASN A 76 18.10 -9.96 -7.27
C ASN A 76 19.17 -8.98 -6.79
N SER A 77 19.76 -8.16 -7.67
CA SER A 77 20.74 -7.16 -7.25
C SER A 77 20.14 -6.00 -6.45
N ILE A 78 18.81 -5.86 -6.40
CA ILE A 78 18.11 -4.93 -5.50
C ILE A 78 17.77 -5.62 -4.18
N VAL A 79 17.22 -6.84 -4.25
CA VAL A 79 16.67 -7.53 -3.07
C VAL A 79 17.74 -8.24 -2.24
N ASP A 80 18.77 -8.79 -2.88
CA ASP A 80 19.80 -9.61 -2.24
C ASP A 80 21.09 -8.84 -1.94
N ASP A 81 21.20 -7.57 -2.37
CA ASP A 81 22.38 -6.72 -2.14
C ASP A 81 22.19 -5.82 -0.93
N GLU A 82 22.21 -6.44 0.26
CA GLU A 82 22.02 -5.76 1.56
C GLU A 82 23.04 -4.65 1.84
N LEU A 83 24.22 -4.69 1.20
CA LEU A 83 25.31 -3.75 1.47
C LEU A 83 25.33 -2.55 0.54
N ASN A 84 24.77 -2.66 -0.67
CA ASN A 84 24.90 -1.61 -1.67
C ASN A 84 23.56 -1.12 -2.24
N PHE A 85 22.43 -1.61 -1.74
CA PHE A 85 21.11 -1.07 -2.11
C PHE A 85 20.45 -0.37 -0.92
N ASP A 86 20.45 0.97 -0.98
CA ASP A 86 19.63 1.79 -0.10
C ASP A 86 18.31 2.15 -0.79
N TYR A 87 17.19 1.81 -0.17
CA TYR A 87 15.88 2.29 -0.62
C TYR A 87 15.72 3.77 -0.24
N LYS A 88 15.86 4.67 -1.21
CA LYS A 88 15.89 6.12 -0.96
C LYS A 88 14.50 6.74 -0.95
N ILE A 89 14.06 7.22 0.20
CA ILE A 89 12.82 7.99 0.34
C ILE A 89 13.14 9.48 0.23
N ASN A 90 12.58 10.13 -0.78
CA ASN A 90 12.73 11.57 -1.00
C ASN A 90 11.54 12.36 -0.45
N LYS A 91 10.38 11.72 -0.30
CA LYS A 91 9.15 12.37 0.11
C LYS A 91 8.34 11.49 1.04
N THR A 92 7.85 12.08 2.13
CA THR A 92 6.84 11.44 2.99
C THR A 92 5.52 12.18 2.84
N GLU A 93 4.44 11.45 2.61
CA GLU A 93 3.10 11.99 2.47
C GLU A 93 2.16 11.34 3.48
N ILE A 94 1.42 12.15 4.23
CA ILE A 94 0.47 11.66 5.23
C ILE A 94 -0.95 11.92 4.74
N TYR A 95 -1.74 10.87 4.66
CA TYR A 95 -3.12 10.87 4.24
C TYR A 95 -4.01 10.45 5.39
N PHE A 96 -4.99 11.29 5.73
CA PHE A 96 -6.07 10.88 6.63
C PHE A 96 -7.24 10.39 5.79
N LEU A 97 -7.75 9.21 6.11
CA LEU A 97 -8.89 8.56 5.49
C LEU A 97 -10.00 8.44 6.53
N VAL A 98 -11.16 9.02 6.25
CA VAL A 98 -12.31 9.00 7.15
C VAL A 98 -13.45 8.27 6.44
N ARG A 99 -13.92 7.19 7.06
CA ARG A 99 -15.06 6.42 6.55
C ARG A 99 -16.08 6.20 7.66
N HIS A 100 -17.33 6.56 7.35
CA HIS A 100 -18.48 6.24 8.18
C HIS A 100 -19.64 5.86 7.26
N ASP A 101 -20.11 4.63 7.35
CA ASP A 101 -21.08 4.02 6.44
C ASP A 101 -20.72 4.22 4.95
N LYS A 102 -21.55 4.96 4.22
CA LYS A 102 -21.38 5.30 2.80
C LYS A 102 -20.67 6.64 2.59
N THR A 103 -20.34 7.35 3.68
CA THR A 103 -19.66 8.65 3.60
C THR A 103 -18.16 8.45 3.74
N PHE A 104 -17.43 8.96 2.75
CA PHE A 104 -15.98 8.90 2.70
C PHE A 104 -15.40 10.30 2.54
N SER A 105 -14.30 10.59 3.23
CA SER A 105 -13.49 11.78 3.00
C SER A 105 -12.02 11.44 3.19
N SER A 106 -11.16 12.05 2.40
CA SER A 106 -9.71 11.98 2.61
C SER A 106 -9.10 13.37 2.53
N PHE A 107 -7.96 13.55 3.17
CA PHE A 107 -7.18 14.77 3.08
C PHE A 107 -5.69 14.49 3.33
N ARG A 108 -4.84 15.31 2.74
CA ARG A 108 -3.39 15.28 3.00
C ARG A 108 -3.07 16.18 4.18
N CYS A 109 -2.19 15.71 5.06
CA CYS A 109 -1.65 16.50 6.16
C CYS A 109 -0.15 16.71 5.92
N HIS A 110 0.28 17.97 6.04
CA HIS A 110 1.68 18.35 5.97
C HIS A 110 2.13 18.82 7.35
N ASN A 111 3.41 18.65 7.66
CA ASN A 111 4.03 19.12 8.89
C ASN A 111 3.43 18.54 10.19
N LEU A 112 2.94 17.29 10.14
CA LEU A 112 2.55 16.57 11.34
C LEU A 112 3.82 16.15 12.10
N SER A 113 3.95 16.56 13.36
CA SER A 113 5.19 16.38 14.14
C SER A 113 5.46 14.94 14.58
N PHE A 114 4.45 14.07 14.52
CA PHE A 114 4.55 12.65 14.84
C PHE A 114 3.58 11.84 14.00
N ILE A 115 3.85 10.54 13.82
CA ILE A 115 2.91 9.62 13.21
C ILE A 115 1.96 9.11 14.32
N PRO A 116 0.64 9.36 14.21
CA PRO A 116 -0.32 8.88 15.19
C PRO A 116 -0.35 7.36 15.26
N LYS A 117 -0.71 6.83 16.43
CA LYS A 117 -0.83 5.40 16.68
C LYS A 117 -2.30 4.99 16.69
N VAL A 118 -2.55 3.71 16.43
CA VAL A 118 -3.88 3.13 16.63
C VAL A 118 -4.35 3.40 18.05
N GLY A 119 -5.56 3.94 18.17
CA GLY A 119 -6.18 4.37 19.42
C GLY A 119 -6.00 5.85 19.78
N ASP A 120 -5.13 6.60 19.10
CA ASP A 120 -5.05 8.05 19.26
C ASP A 120 -6.37 8.70 18.83
N ASN A 121 -6.83 9.68 19.60
CA ASN A 121 -8.06 10.42 19.31
C ASN A 121 -7.73 11.76 18.63
N PHE A 122 -8.55 12.15 17.66
CA PHE A 122 -8.45 13.36 16.89
C PHE A 122 -9.75 14.15 16.96
N THR A 123 -9.64 15.46 17.09
CA THR A 123 -10.76 16.37 16.83
C THR A 123 -10.48 17.10 15.52
N ILE A 124 -11.34 16.93 14.53
CA ILE A 124 -11.19 17.52 13.19
C ILE A 124 -12.45 18.34 12.87
N PRO A 125 -12.54 19.60 13.32
CA PRO A 125 -13.78 20.38 13.29
C PRO A 125 -14.37 20.58 11.89
N TYR A 126 -13.54 20.74 10.85
CA TYR A 126 -14.04 21.00 9.49
C TYR A 126 -14.79 19.80 8.88
N LEU A 127 -14.62 18.60 9.44
CA LEU A 127 -15.38 17.41 9.03
C LEU A 127 -16.79 17.37 9.63
N ARG A 128 -17.08 18.20 10.65
CA ARG A 128 -18.37 18.21 11.35
C ARG A 128 -19.55 18.41 10.42
N ALA A 129 -19.43 19.29 9.42
CA ALA A 129 -20.53 19.54 8.48
C ALA A 129 -20.89 18.30 7.65
N LYS A 130 -19.89 17.46 7.32
CA LYS A 130 -20.07 16.26 6.48
C LYS A 130 -20.49 15.05 7.29
N PHE A 131 -19.90 14.83 8.46
CA PHE A 131 -20.11 13.64 9.28
C PHE A 131 -21.06 13.87 10.47
N ARG A 132 -21.53 15.11 10.70
CA ARG A 132 -22.28 15.53 11.89
C ARG A 132 -21.55 15.28 13.22
N PHE A 133 -20.25 15.05 13.13
CA PHE A 133 -19.36 14.67 14.22
C PHE A 133 -17.93 15.07 13.86
N ASP A 134 -17.11 15.33 14.86
CA ASP A 134 -15.73 15.79 14.67
C ASP A 134 -14.70 15.08 15.53
N MET A 135 -15.12 14.19 16.43
CA MET A 135 -14.22 13.32 17.19
C MET A 135 -14.03 12.00 16.45
N PHE A 136 -12.78 11.65 16.23
CA PHE A 136 -12.38 10.44 15.55
C PHE A 136 -11.28 9.75 16.33
N TYR A 137 -11.05 8.48 16.06
CA TYR A 137 -9.87 7.77 16.53
C TYR A 137 -9.18 7.06 15.37
N VAL A 138 -7.87 6.86 15.51
CA VAL A 138 -7.06 6.09 14.56
C VAL A 138 -7.38 4.61 14.71
N TYR A 139 -7.92 4.01 13.67
CA TYR A 139 -8.23 2.57 13.63
C TYR A 139 -7.14 1.75 12.94
N ASP A 140 -6.41 2.36 12.01
CA ASP A 140 -5.35 1.71 11.24
C ASP A 140 -4.31 2.74 10.78
N VAL A 141 -3.06 2.31 10.72
CA VAL A 141 -1.92 3.09 10.19
C VAL A 141 -1.18 2.21 9.23
N HIS A 142 -1.31 2.50 7.93
CA HIS A 142 -0.71 1.72 6.87
C HIS A 142 0.42 2.49 6.20
N HIS A 143 1.60 1.86 6.12
CA HIS A 143 2.78 2.41 5.48
C HIS A 143 2.95 1.76 4.11
N ASN A 144 3.04 2.57 3.07
CA ASN A 144 3.26 2.13 1.71
C ASN A 144 4.50 2.83 1.13
N PHE A 145 5.37 2.05 0.49
CA PHE A 145 6.57 2.53 -0.18
C PHE A 145 6.40 2.31 -1.68
N ILE A 146 6.21 3.40 -2.41
CA ILE A 146 6.12 3.39 -3.87
C ILE A 146 7.21 4.33 -4.38
N ASP A 147 8.13 3.77 -5.17
CA ASP A 147 9.27 4.46 -5.74
C ASP A 147 10.19 5.15 -4.73
N ASP A 148 10.09 6.48 -4.60
CA ASP A 148 10.83 7.29 -3.64
C ASP A 148 9.89 7.99 -2.64
N VAL A 149 8.64 7.54 -2.56
CA VAL A 149 7.60 8.10 -1.70
C VAL A 149 7.23 7.11 -0.60
N HIS A 150 7.30 7.59 0.63
CA HIS A 150 6.71 6.94 1.81
C HIS A 150 5.33 7.53 2.06
N ALA A 151 4.28 6.82 1.62
CA ALA A 151 2.90 7.20 1.87
C ALA A 151 2.41 6.55 3.18
N ILE A 152 1.91 7.37 4.10
CA ILE A 152 1.32 6.93 5.37
C ILE A 152 -0.18 7.20 5.30
N TYR A 153 -0.98 6.13 5.32
CA TYR A 153 -2.42 6.21 5.37
C TYR A 153 -2.89 6.02 6.81
N ILE A 154 -3.45 7.08 7.38
CA ILE A 154 -4.03 7.10 8.73
C ILE A 154 -5.54 7.02 8.58
N SER A 155 -6.06 5.93 9.08
CA SER A 155 -7.43 5.52 8.86
C SER A 155 -8.22 5.82 10.12
N LEU A 156 -9.26 6.65 10.00
CA LEU A 156 -10.03 7.21 11.10
C LEU A 156 -11.46 6.66 11.14
N LYS A 157 -11.92 6.33 12.35
CA LYS A 157 -13.31 5.98 12.66
C LYS A 157 -13.93 7.02 13.58
N GLN A 158 -15.25 7.21 13.44
CA GLN A 158 -16.01 8.13 14.26
C GLN A 158 -16.13 7.59 15.70
N GLY A 159 -16.00 8.48 16.70
CA GLY A 159 -16.22 8.17 18.11
C GLY A 159 -14.93 8.14 18.92
N LEU A 160 -14.97 7.38 20.02
CA LEU A 160 -13.84 7.19 20.93
C LEU A 160 -13.31 5.77 20.80
N TYR A 161 -11.98 5.63 20.85
CA TYR A 161 -11.35 4.33 20.83
C TYR A 161 -11.75 3.51 22.07
N ASN A 162 -12.18 2.27 21.85
CA ASN A 162 -12.50 1.32 22.92
C ASN A 162 -11.57 0.10 22.81
N SER A 163 -10.51 0.08 23.60
CA SER A 163 -9.51 -0.99 23.60
C SER A 163 -10.12 -2.37 23.88
N PHE A 164 -11.11 -2.46 24.78
CA PHE A 164 -11.79 -3.72 25.09
C PHE A 164 -12.54 -4.28 23.88
N TRP A 165 -13.23 -3.42 23.12
CA TRP A 165 -13.92 -3.83 21.91
C TRP A 165 -12.95 -4.37 20.85
N HIS A 166 -11.82 -3.70 20.64
CA HIS A 166 -10.81 -4.15 19.68
C HIS A 166 -10.19 -5.50 20.07
N GLN A 167 -9.85 -5.69 21.36
CA GLN A 167 -9.35 -6.97 21.84
C GLN A 167 -10.36 -8.11 21.65
N ARG A 168 -11.65 -7.85 21.91
CA ARG A 168 -12.71 -8.85 21.69
C ARG A 168 -12.86 -9.21 20.22
N LEU A 169 -12.71 -8.24 19.32
CA LEU A 169 -12.79 -8.46 17.88
C LEU A 169 -11.60 -9.31 17.39
N ASP A 170 -10.38 -9.01 17.86
CA ASP A 170 -9.19 -9.80 17.55
C ASP A 170 -9.34 -11.25 18.03
N GLU A 171 -9.85 -11.44 19.26
CA GLU A 171 -10.17 -12.76 19.80
C GLU A 171 -11.22 -13.50 18.94
N ALA A 172 -12.27 -12.79 18.50
CA ALA A 172 -13.31 -13.34 17.64
C ALA A 172 -12.74 -13.82 16.30
N GLN A 173 -11.83 -13.05 15.69
CA GLN A 173 -11.18 -13.42 14.44
C GLN A 173 -10.26 -14.61 14.63
N PHE A 174 -9.47 -14.64 15.71
CA PHE A 174 -8.60 -15.77 16.03
C PHE A 174 -9.41 -17.07 16.23
N LYS A 175 -10.59 -16.97 16.84
CA LYS A 175 -11.53 -18.08 17.04
C LYS A 175 -12.41 -18.38 15.82
N ASN A 176 -12.26 -17.65 14.72
CA ASN A 176 -13.11 -17.71 13.53
C ASN A 176 -14.63 -17.46 13.80
N GLU A 177 -14.96 -16.76 14.89
CA GLU A 177 -16.32 -16.28 15.16
C GLU A 177 -16.72 -15.16 14.17
N ILE A 178 -15.72 -14.39 13.71
CA ILE A 178 -15.85 -13.34 12.69
C ILE A 178 -14.86 -13.64 11.56
N SER A 179 -15.38 -13.78 10.35
CA SER A 179 -14.59 -13.98 9.14
C SER A 179 -14.10 -12.66 8.54
N ILE A 180 -13.13 -12.72 7.64
CA ILE A 180 -12.70 -11.55 6.85
C ILE A 180 -13.87 -10.95 6.07
N MET A 181 -14.75 -11.79 5.52
CA MET A 181 -15.93 -11.32 4.78
C MET A 181 -16.93 -10.59 5.68
N ASP A 182 -17.04 -10.99 6.95
CA ASP A 182 -17.88 -10.28 7.91
C ASP A 182 -17.33 -8.86 8.15
N LEU A 183 -16.01 -8.70 8.30
CA LEU A 183 -15.41 -7.37 8.49
C LEU A 183 -15.59 -6.42 7.30
N ILE A 184 -15.67 -6.98 6.08
CA ILE A 184 -15.87 -6.20 4.86
C ILE A 184 -17.34 -5.79 4.70
N ASN A 185 -18.27 -6.69 5.05
CA ASN A 185 -19.67 -6.55 4.69
C ASN A 185 -20.57 -6.06 5.84
N LEU A 186 -20.18 -6.30 7.09
CA LEU A 186 -20.99 -5.98 8.26
C LEU A 186 -20.59 -4.64 8.88
N SER A 187 -21.57 -3.90 9.38
CA SER A 187 -21.28 -2.74 10.22
C SER A 187 -20.73 -3.20 11.58
N GLU A 188 -20.08 -2.29 12.31
CA GLU A 188 -19.62 -2.60 13.67
C GLU A 188 -20.79 -2.99 14.60
N ALA A 189 -21.98 -2.40 14.41
CA ALA A 189 -23.16 -2.76 15.15
C ALA A 189 -23.62 -4.21 14.86
N ASP A 190 -23.56 -4.63 13.59
CA ASP A 190 -23.91 -6.00 13.19
C ASP A 190 -22.88 -7.02 13.69
N ILE A 191 -21.59 -6.65 13.71
CA ILE A 191 -20.53 -7.49 14.30
C ILE A 191 -20.73 -7.61 15.82
N LYS A 192 -21.06 -6.50 16.51
CA LYS A 192 -21.39 -6.50 17.94
C LYS A 192 -22.57 -7.43 18.23
N GLU A 193 -23.62 -7.35 17.44
CA GLU A 193 -24.80 -8.21 17.55
C GLU A 193 -24.46 -9.68 17.34
N LYS A 194 -23.67 -9.99 16.29
CA LYS A 194 -23.17 -11.35 16.03
C LYS A 194 -22.34 -11.92 17.18
N LEU A 195 -21.63 -11.06 17.92
CA LEU A 195 -20.86 -11.42 19.12
C LEU A 195 -21.67 -11.36 20.43
N GLY A 196 -23.00 -11.16 20.36
CA GLY A 196 -23.89 -11.19 21.52
C GLY A 196 -23.98 -9.89 22.33
N TYR A 197 -23.44 -8.78 21.82
CA TYR A 197 -23.59 -7.46 22.45
C TYR A 197 -24.89 -6.80 22.01
N ARG A 198 -25.62 -6.18 22.96
CA ARG A 198 -26.85 -5.42 22.66
C ARG A 198 -26.54 -4.13 21.90
N ARG A 199 -27.40 -3.79 20.94
CA ARG A 199 -27.42 -2.46 20.31
C ARG A 199 -27.79 -1.42 21.39
N TYR A 200 -26.91 -0.45 21.60
CA TYR A 200 -27.21 0.80 22.32
C TYR A 200 -27.33 1.92 21.30
#